data_AF-A0A969T8Y6-F1
#
_entry.id   AF-A0A969T8Y6-F1
#
_cell.length_a   1.000
_cell.length_b   1.000
_cell.length_c   1.000
_cell.angle_alpha   90.00
_cell.angle_beta   90.00
_cell.angle_gamma   90.00
#
_symmetry.space_group_name_H-M   'P 1'
#
loop_
_entity.id
_entity.type
_entity.pdbx_description
1 polymer ?
#
loop_
_entity_poly.entity_id
_entity_poly.type
_entity_poly.pdbx_seq_one_letter_code
_entity_poly.pdbx_strand_id
1 'polypeptide(L)'
;MYFFGPNHTIYSLDNYSNRIFSCTLTGEIELIAGNSEAGYKNGDALSALFNDPRNLTVDNMGNIFLTDFKNICIRKISSNGIVSTLAGLPGICSREDGNLEEAGFCVPLGICHDNQGNIYVSETLNPKIRIITPDGIVKTIAGTGVNGFLDGSGENAMFYTPSALCMAKDGTNNIYISEFGNNRIRKLSYE
;
A
#
# COMPACT_ATOMS: atom_id res chain seq x y z
N MET A 1 -4.57 -8.41 -9.20
CA MET A 1 -4.88 -7.01 -9.61
C MET A 1 -3.75 -6.50 -10.50
N TYR A 2 -3.99 -5.53 -11.40
CA TYR A 2 -2.99 -4.96 -12.32
C TYR A 2 -2.68 -3.50 -11.99
N PHE A 3 -1.44 -3.09 -12.18
CA PHE A 3 -0.91 -1.78 -11.82
C PHE A 3 0.03 -1.28 -12.89
N PHE A 4 -0.04 0.01 -13.24
CA PHE A 4 0.84 0.58 -14.24
C PHE A 4 2.12 1.09 -13.57
N GLY A 5 3.26 0.67 -14.10
CA GLY A 5 4.56 1.21 -13.74
C GLY A 5 5.20 1.99 -14.90
N PRO A 6 6.48 2.37 -14.76
CA PRO A 6 7.22 3.05 -15.81
C PRO A 6 7.36 2.18 -17.07
N ASN A 7 7.71 2.81 -18.20
CA ASN A 7 8.03 2.14 -19.48
C ASN A 7 6.94 1.23 -20.04
N HIS A 8 5.67 1.53 -19.74
CA HIS A 8 4.52 0.72 -20.15
C HIS A 8 4.50 -0.71 -19.60
N THR A 9 5.16 -0.94 -18.47
CA THR A 9 5.10 -2.22 -17.75
C THR A 9 3.84 -2.28 -16.88
N ILE A 10 3.12 -3.38 -16.96
CA ILE A 10 2.00 -3.71 -16.07
C ILE A 10 2.52 -4.67 -15.01
N TYR A 11 2.36 -4.32 -13.75
CA TYR A 11 2.62 -5.23 -12.63
C TYR A 11 1.33 -5.92 -12.23
N SER A 12 1.38 -7.22 -11.99
CA SER A 12 0.26 -7.95 -11.43
C SER A 12 0.63 -8.57 -10.10
N LEU A 13 -0.32 -8.54 -9.18
CA LEU A 13 -0.22 -9.21 -7.90
C LEU A 13 -1.26 -10.32 -7.85
N ASP A 14 -0.78 -11.54 -7.61
CA ASP A 14 -1.58 -12.73 -7.32
C ASP A 14 -1.47 -13.04 -5.83
N ASN A 15 -2.54 -12.72 -5.10
CA ASN A 15 -2.60 -12.91 -3.66
C ASN A 15 -2.83 -14.39 -3.27
N TYR A 16 -3.32 -15.24 -4.17
CA TYR A 16 -3.48 -16.66 -3.91
C TYR A 16 -2.13 -17.37 -3.92
N SER A 17 -1.28 -17.01 -4.87
CA SER A 17 0.07 -17.56 -4.97
C SER A 17 1.15 -16.68 -4.33
N ASN A 18 0.82 -15.58 -3.64
CA ASN A 18 1.79 -14.68 -3.00
C ASN A 18 2.92 -14.20 -3.94
N ARG A 19 2.59 -13.97 -5.21
CA ARG A 19 3.57 -13.64 -6.26
C ARG A 19 3.24 -12.34 -6.96
N ILE A 20 4.30 -11.65 -7.38
CA ILE A 20 4.24 -10.42 -8.15
C ILE A 20 4.88 -10.68 -9.51
N PHE A 21 4.20 -10.27 -10.57
CA PHE A 21 4.67 -10.42 -11.94
C PHE A 21 4.75 -9.06 -12.62
N SER A 22 5.61 -8.92 -13.62
CA SER A 22 5.55 -7.86 -14.62
C SER A 22 4.96 -8.43 -15.91
N CYS A 23 4.42 -7.55 -16.73
CA CYS A 23 3.89 -7.84 -18.05
C CYS A 23 4.19 -6.65 -18.96
N THR A 24 4.87 -6.89 -20.08
CA THR A 24 5.11 -5.86 -21.10
C THR A 24 3.90 -5.70 -22.01
N LEU A 25 3.83 -4.62 -22.78
CA LEU A 25 2.77 -4.43 -23.78
C LEU A 25 2.78 -5.50 -24.90
N THR A 26 3.91 -6.21 -25.08
CA THR A 26 4.00 -7.33 -26.02
C THR A 26 3.49 -8.65 -25.41
N GLY A 27 3.09 -8.64 -24.14
CA GLY A 27 2.50 -9.78 -23.44
C GLY A 27 3.52 -10.71 -22.77
N GLU A 28 4.79 -10.30 -22.66
CA GLU A 28 5.81 -11.07 -21.95
C GLU A 28 5.58 -10.92 -20.44
N ILE A 29 5.35 -12.04 -19.75
CA ILE A 29 5.14 -12.08 -18.29
C ILE A 29 6.39 -12.61 -17.60
N GLU A 30 6.85 -11.91 -16.56
CA GLU A 30 8.01 -12.31 -15.76
C GLU A 30 7.65 -12.35 -14.28
N LEU A 31 8.15 -13.35 -13.55
CA LEU A 31 8.06 -13.38 -12.08
C LEU A 31 9.06 -12.39 -11.49
N ILE A 32 8.55 -11.42 -10.73
CA ILE A 32 9.36 -10.38 -10.10
C ILE A 32 9.67 -10.71 -8.65
N ALA A 33 8.72 -11.29 -7.91
CA ALA A 33 8.92 -11.63 -6.50
C ALA A 33 7.95 -12.69 -5.98
N GLY A 34 8.37 -13.37 -4.91
CA GLY A 34 7.60 -14.39 -4.20
C GLY A 34 7.86 -15.80 -4.75
N ASN A 35 7.83 -16.80 -3.86
CA ASN A 35 8.13 -18.21 -4.19
C ASN A 35 6.91 -19.14 -4.10
N SER A 36 5.69 -18.61 -3.93
CA SER A 36 4.44 -19.35 -3.68
C SER A 36 4.19 -19.85 -2.26
N GLU A 37 5.16 -19.73 -1.35
CA GLU A 37 4.95 -20.05 0.06
C GLU A 37 4.42 -18.82 0.82
N ALA A 38 3.40 -19.02 1.63
CA ALA A 38 2.91 -17.98 2.53
C ALA A 38 3.86 -17.83 3.72
N GLY A 39 4.33 -16.61 4.00
CA GLY A 39 5.20 -16.36 5.13
C GLY A 39 5.76 -14.94 5.14
N TYR A 40 6.76 -14.71 5.97
CA TYR A 40 7.45 -13.42 6.08
C TYR A 40 8.96 -13.62 6.01
N LYS A 41 9.56 -13.15 4.91
CA LYS A 41 11.00 -13.20 4.69
C LYS A 41 11.43 -12.09 3.74
N ASN A 42 12.42 -11.32 4.15
CA ASN A 42 13.11 -10.31 3.35
C ASN A 42 14.30 -10.93 2.59
N GLY A 43 14.92 -10.16 1.69
CA GLY A 43 16.08 -10.59 0.90
C GLY A 43 15.82 -10.56 -0.60
N ASP A 44 16.48 -11.45 -1.35
CA ASP A 44 16.27 -11.57 -2.80
C ASP A 44 14.79 -11.83 -3.14
N ALA A 45 14.26 -11.10 -4.13
CA ALA A 45 12.84 -11.06 -4.43
C ALA A 45 12.24 -12.42 -4.79
N LEU A 46 12.98 -13.30 -5.45
CA LEU A 46 12.49 -14.64 -5.82
C LEU A 46 12.51 -15.62 -4.63
N SER A 47 13.23 -15.27 -3.56
CA SER A 47 13.34 -16.06 -2.32
C SER A 47 12.55 -15.48 -1.14
N ALA A 48 12.01 -14.27 -1.31
CA ALA A 48 11.23 -13.55 -0.31
C ALA A 48 9.85 -14.18 -0.15
N LEU A 49 9.29 -14.07 1.06
CA LEU A 49 7.96 -14.58 1.39
C LEU A 49 7.02 -13.42 1.69
N PHE A 50 5.79 -13.55 1.18
CA PHE A 50 4.65 -12.67 1.43
C PHE A 50 3.47 -13.51 1.94
N ASN A 51 2.48 -12.88 2.53
CA ASN A 51 1.30 -13.57 3.07
C ASN A 51 0.01 -12.82 2.74
N ASP A 52 -0.68 -13.30 1.70
CA ASP A 52 -1.88 -12.70 1.12
C ASP A 52 -1.67 -11.20 0.79
N PRO A 53 -0.60 -10.81 0.07
CA PRO A 53 -0.41 -9.40 -0.24
C PRO A 53 -1.57 -8.91 -1.11
N ARG A 54 -2.03 -7.66 -0.95
CA ARG A 54 -3.34 -7.25 -1.52
C ARG A 54 -3.26 -6.18 -2.60
N ASN A 55 -2.36 -5.23 -2.44
CA ASN A 55 -2.27 -4.08 -3.32
C ASN A 55 -0.81 -3.65 -3.48
N LEU A 56 -0.49 -2.99 -4.58
CA LEU A 56 0.85 -2.43 -4.80
C LEU A 56 0.79 -1.11 -5.56
N THR A 57 1.89 -0.36 -5.47
CA THR A 57 2.16 0.79 -6.29
C THR A 57 3.62 0.75 -6.74
N VAL A 58 3.92 1.36 -7.89
CA VAL A 58 5.28 1.39 -8.46
C VAL A 58 5.70 2.83 -8.66
N ASP A 59 6.84 3.23 -8.11
CA ASP A 59 7.36 4.59 -8.29
C ASP A 59 8.09 4.76 -9.64
N ASN A 60 8.46 6.01 -9.95
CA ASN A 60 9.18 6.35 -11.18
C ASN A 60 10.60 5.75 -11.27
N MET A 61 11.15 5.27 -10.15
CA MET A 61 12.44 4.58 -10.09
C MET A 61 12.29 3.06 -10.26
N GLY A 62 11.06 2.54 -10.39
CA GLY A 62 10.77 1.12 -10.51
C GLY A 62 10.78 0.37 -9.18
N ASN A 63 10.76 1.06 -8.04
CA ASN A 63 10.52 0.40 -6.76
C ASN A 63 9.04 0.05 -6.62
N ILE A 64 8.75 -1.15 -6.12
CA ILE A 64 7.40 -1.62 -5.85
C ILE A 64 7.15 -1.52 -4.34
N PHE A 65 6.05 -0.91 -3.95
CA PHE A 65 5.57 -0.88 -2.58
C PHE A 65 4.27 -1.66 -2.51
N LEU A 66 4.12 -2.55 -1.54
CA LEU A 66 2.93 -3.39 -1.43
C LEU A 66 2.44 -3.56 0.01
N THR A 67 1.15 -3.81 0.14
CA THR A 67 0.51 -4.18 1.40
C THR A 67 0.58 -5.70 1.58
N ASP A 68 1.37 -6.14 2.55
CA ASP A 68 1.48 -7.54 2.92
C ASP A 68 0.47 -7.83 4.04
N PHE A 69 -0.77 -8.03 3.62
CA PHE A 69 -1.98 -7.88 4.44
C PHE A 69 -1.98 -8.76 5.68
N LYS A 70 -1.64 -10.05 5.58
CA LYS A 70 -1.61 -10.94 6.76
C LYS A 70 -0.33 -10.80 7.58
N ASN A 71 0.75 -10.30 6.98
CA ASN A 71 1.95 -9.95 7.73
C ASN A 71 1.83 -8.55 8.38
N ILE A 72 0.77 -7.77 8.11
CA ILE A 72 0.49 -6.48 8.75
C ILE A 72 1.65 -5.47 8.57
N CYS A 73 2.20 -5.39 7.35
CA CYS A 73 3.27 -4.44 7.06
C CYS A 73 3.25 -3.98 5.60
N ILE A 74 4.01 -2.91 5.35
CA ILE A 74 4.29 -2.40 4.01
C ILE A 74 5.65 -2.92 3.59
N ARG A 75 5.71 -3.62 2.46
CA ARG A 75 6.95 -4.17 1.91
C ARG A 75 7.40 -3.31 0.74
N LYS A 76 8.71 -3.19 0.57
CA LYS A 76 9.35 -2.56 -0.58
C LYS A 76 10.13 -3.62 -1.35
N ILE A 77 10.00 -3.62 -2.66
CA ILE A 77 10.88 -4.31 -3.60
C ILE A 77 11.65 -3.21 -4.32
N SER A 78 12.96 -3.14 -4.11
CA SER A 78 13.79 -2.18 -4.83
C SER A 78 13.95 -2.59 -6.30
N SER A 79 14.31 -1.63 -7.15
CA SER A 79 14.57 -1.87 -8.57
C SER A 79 15.68 -2.88 -8.88
N ASN A 80 16.54 -3.20 -7.89
CA ASN A 80 17.54 -4.27 -7.97
C ASN A 80 17.07 -5.62 -7.39
N GLY A 81 15.77 -5.79 -7.14
CA GLY A 81 15.19 -7.07 -6.72
C GLY A 81 15.41 -7.44 -5.25
N ILE A 82 15.58 -6.47 -4.36
CA ILE A 82 15.68 -6.72 -2.91
C ILE A 82 14.38 -6.36 -2.22
N VAL A 83 13.85 -7.30 -1.45
CA VAL A 83 12.65 -7.12 -0.62
C VAL A 83 13.07 -6.74 0.80
N SER A 84 12.52 -5.63 1.28
CA SER A 84 12.62 -5.16 2.66
C SER A 84 11.24 -4.81 3.22
N THR A 85 11.20 -4.62 4.54
CA THR A 85 10.04 -4.02 5.20
C THR A 85 10.25 -2.51 5.20
N LEU A 86 9.31 -1.77 4.62
CA LEU A 86 9.35 -0.31 4.62
C LEU A 86 8.86 0.23 5.97
N ALA A 87 7.73 -0.27 6.45
CA ALA A 87 7.11 0.18 7.70
C ALA A 87 6.15 -0.90 8.25
N GLY A 88 5.87 -0.81 9.55
CA GLY A 88 4.97 -1.72 10.25
C GLY A 88 5.70 -2.75 11.09
N LEU A 89 4.94 -3.40 11.98
CA LEU A 89 5.42 -4.42 12.90
C LEU A 89 4.87 -5.78 12.45
N PRO A 90 5.66 -6.63 11.76
CA PRO A 90 5.17 -7.86 11.17
C PRO A 90 4.42 -8.74 12.17
N GLY A 91 3.17 -9.07 11.88
CA GLY A 91 2.29 -9.89 12.72
C GLY A 91 1.69 -9.17 13.93
N ILE A 92 1.96 -7.88 14.13
CA ILE A 92 1.45 -7.08 15.25
C ILE A 92 0.54 -5.98 14.71
N CYS A 93 -0.75 -6.04 15.05
CA CYS A 93 -1.64 -4.89 14.86
C CYS A 93 -1.32 -3.82 15.90
N SER A 94 -0.87 -2.65 15.43
CA SER A 94 -0.63 -1.45 16.23
C SER A 94 -1.17 -0.23 15.47
N ARG A 95 -1.60 0.79 16.21
CA ARG A 95 -2.24 2.01 15.64
C ARG A 95 -1.35 3.25 15.76
N GLU A 96 -0.12 3.05 16.21
CA GLU A 96 0.82 4.11 16.51
C GLU A 96 1.39 4.71 15.21
N ASP A 97 1.39 6.05 15.17
CA ASP A 97 2.22 6.86 14.27
C ASP A 97 3.65 6.92 14.83
N GLY A 98 4.63 7.29 14.00
CA GLY A 98 6.04 7.37 14.45
C GLY A 98 7.04 7.11 13.33
N ASN A 99 8.29 6.83 13.71
CA ASN A 99 9.33 6.45 12.75
C ASN A 99 9.02 5.06 12.15
N LEU A 100 9.62 4.73 11.00
CA LEU A 100 9.38 3.45 10.28
C LEU A 100 9.45 2.19 11.16
N GLU A 101 10.37 2.15 12.12
CA GLU A 101 10.62 1.01 13.01
C GLU A 101 9.62 0.88 14.17
N GLU A 102 8.94 1.98 14.51
CA GLU A 102 8.02 2.08 15.66
C GLU A 102 6.56 2.08 15.21
N ALA A 103 6.30 2.63 14.03
CA ALA A 103 4.98 2.80 13.49
C ALA A 103 4.29 1.46 13.22
N GLY A 104 3.03 1.38 13.61
CA GLY A 104 2.17 0.22 13.43
C GLY A 104 1.09 0.42 12.38
N PHE A 105 0.62 -0.70 11.83
CA PHE A 105 -0.62 -0.77 11.07
C PHE A 105 -1.54 -1.82 11.68
N CYS A 106 -2.83 -1.72 11.40
CA CYS A 106 -3.82 -2.74 11.69
C CYS A 106 -4.57 -3.08 10.40
N VAL A 107 -4.02 -4.06 9.69
CA VAL A 107 -4.54 -4.60 8.42
C VAL A 107 -4.49 -3.55 7.29
N PRO A 108 -3.28 -3.20 6.81
CA PRO A 108 -3.12 -2.32 5.67
C PRO A 108 -3.64 -2.99 4.39
N LEU A 109 -4.35 -2.24 3.53
CA LEU A 109 -5.02 -2.80 2.35
C LEU A 109 -4.74 -1.99 1.08
N GLY A 110 -5.25 -0.77 0.97
CA GLY A 110 -5.03 0.11 -0.18
C GLY A 110 -3.68 0.81 -0.10
N ILE A 111 -3.03 1.03 -1.24
CA ILE A 111 -1.76 1.75 -1.32
C ILE A 111 -1.66 2.57 -2.60
N CYS A 112 -1.12 3.79 -2.52
CA CYS A 112 -0.71 4.60 -3.67
C CYS A 112 0.49 5.49 -3.29
N HIS A 113 1.06 6.19 -4.26
CA HIS A 113 2.16 7.13 -4.03
C HIS A 113 1.97 8.42 -4.81
N ASP A 114 2.55 9.52 -4.31
CA ASP A 114 2.65 10.79 -5.03
C ASP A 114 4.02 10.96 -5.72
N ASN A 115 4.18 12.08 -6.43
CA ASN A 115 5.43 12.41 -7.14
C ASN A 115 6.55 12.87 -6.19
N GLN A 116 6.25 13.17 -4.93
CA GLN A 116 7.20 13.53 -3.89
C GLN A 116 7.79 12.29 -3.20
N GLY A 117 7.24 11.10 -3.49
CA GLY A 117 7.68 9.83 -2.92
C GLY A 117 6.98 9.49 -1.60
N ASN A 118 5.91 10.19 -1.24
CA ASN A 118 5.06 9.78 -0.13
C ASN A 118 4.25 8.55 -0.53
N ILE A 119 4.12 7.60 0.38
CA ILE A 119 3.27 6.42 0.23
C ILE A 119 2.04 6.59 1.11
N TYR A 120 0.87 6.46 0.53
CA TYR A 120 -0.41 6.51 1.26
C TYR A 120 -0.95 5.10 1.42
N VAL A 121 -1.45 4.80 2.60
CA VAL A 121 -1.93 3.47 2.99
C VAL A 121 -3.31 3.60 3.63
N SER A 122 -4.25 2.75 3.24
CA SER A 122 -5.51 2.59 3.96
C SER A 122 -5.49 1.37 4.86
N GLU A 123 -6.12 1.47 6.02
CA GLU A 123 -6.24 0.38 7.00
C GLU A 123 -7.70 -0.05 7.17
N THR A 124 -7.98 -1.35 7.28
CA THR A 124 -9.36 -1.84 7.39
C THR A 124 -9.85 -2.05 8.81
N LEU A 125 -8.99 -2.48 9.73
CA LEU A 125 -9.33 -2.67 11.16
C LEU A 125 -9.04 -1.44 12.02
N ASN A 126 -8.47 -0.41 11.42
CA ASN A 126 -8.22 0.90 11.98
C ASN A 126 -8.50 1.92 10.86
N PRO A 127 -9.77 2.19 10.50
CA PRO A 127 -10.19 2.90 9.28
C PRO A 127 -9.62 4.32 9.19
N LYS A 128 -8.37 4.38 8.77
CA LYS A 128 -7.50 5.54 8.66
C LYS A 128 -6.79 5.49 7.33
N ILE A 129 -6.46 6.67 6.83
CA ILE A 129 -5.50 6.89 5.76
C ILE A 129 -4.21 7.38 6.42
N ARG A 130 -3.14 6.63 6.22
CA ARG A 130 -1.80 6.93 6.73
C ARG A 130 -0.92 7.37 5.58
N ILE A 131 0.04 8.25 5.87
CA ILE A 131 1.12 8.60 4.97
C ILE A 131 2.43 8.04 5.53
N ILE A 132 3.31 7.54 4.66
CA ILE A 132 4.71 7.23 4.95
C ILE A 132 5.53 8.19 4.10
N THR A 133 6.28 9.05 4.75
CA THR A 133 7.05 10.12 4.09
C THR A 133 8.47 9.66 3.77
N PRO A 134 9.15 10.28 2.79
CA PRO A 134 10.54 9.95 2.45
C PRO A 134 11.56 10.12 3.59
N ASP A 135 11.27 10.98 4.58
CA ASP A 135 12.06 11.16 5.80
C ASP A 135 11.78 10.08 6.86
N GLY A 136 10.95 9.08 6.56
CA GLY A 136 10.77 7.89 7.38
C GLY A 136 9.75 8.06 8.50
N ILE A 137 8.75 8.94 8.32
CA ILE A 137 7.68 9.16 9.29
C ILE A 137 6.38 8.56 8.78
N VAL A 138 5.69 7.81 9.64
CA VAL A 138 4.31 7.38 9.43
C VAL A 138 3.37 8.29 10.22
N LYS A 139 2.37 8.86 9.54
CA LYS A 139 1.39 9.76 10.17
C LYS A 139 -0.04 9.47 9.70
N THR A 140 -1.02 9.62 10.60
CA THR A 140 -2.43 9.65 10.24
C THR A 140 -2.78 10.99 9.59
N ILE A 141 -3.33 10.95 8.37
CA ILE A 141 -3.77 12.17 7.66
C ILE A 141 -5.29 12.27 7.53
N ALA A 142 -6.00 11.15 7.64
CA ALA A 142 -7.45 11.15 7.71
C ALA A 142 -7.98 9.91 8.45
N GLY A 143 -9.16 10.02 9.06
CA GLY A 143 -9.83 8.91 9.72
C GLY A 143 -9.68 8.94 11.24
N THR A 144 -10.80 8.76 11.94
CA THR A 144 -10.81 8.64 13.42
C THR A 144 -10.38 7.25 13.91
N GLY A 145 -10.28 6.25 13.04
CA GLY A 145 -10.12 4.85 13.41
C GLY A 145 -11.41 4.20 13.92
N VAL A 146 -12.55 4.87 13.82
CA VAL A 146 -13.89 4.33 14.09
C VAL A 146 -14.65 4.18 12.78
N ASN A 147 -15.28 3.02 12.60
CA ASN A 147 -16.11 2.74 11.43
C ASN A 147 -17.28 3.74 11.34
N GLY A 148 -17.43 4.40 10.20
CA GLY A 148 -18.52 5.33 9.94
C GLY A 148 -18.41 5.99 8.57
N PHE A 149 -19.25 7.00 8.34
CA PHE A 149 -19.43 7.60 7.01
C PHE A 149 -19.35 9.12 7.04
N LEU A 150 -18.89 9.70 8.15
CA LEU A 150 -18.85 11.13 8.36
C LEU A 150 -17.81 11.77 7.42
N ASP A 151 -18.26 12.77 6.66
CA ASP A 151 -17.40 13.71 5.93
C ASP A 151 -16.95 14.85 6.85
N GLY A 152 -15.80 15.45 6.55
CA GLY A 152 -15.23 16.53 7.36
C GLY A 152 -13.72 16.69 7.11
N SER A 153 -13.06 17.41 8.00
CA SER A 153 -11.60 17.46 8.05
C SER A 153 -11.00 16.07 8.27
N GLY A 154 -9.72 15.89 7.91
CA GLY A 154 -9.03 14.60 8.00
C GLY A 154 -9.19 13.95 9.38
N GLU A 155 -8.99 14.72 10.46
CA GLU A 155 -9.09 14.20 11.84
C GLU A 155 -10.51 13.79 12.28
N ASN A 156 -11.55 14.29 11.60
CA ASN A 156 -12.96 14.02 11.96
C ASN A 156 -13.66 13.05 11.00
N ALA A 157 -13.11 12.87 9.79
CA ALA A 157 -13.68 11.95 8.81
C ALA A 157 -13.71 10.53 9.38
N MET A 158 -14.80 9.80 9.11
CA MET A 158 -14.92 8.38 9.45
C MET A 158 -15.01 7.58 8.17
N PHE A 159 -14.28 6.47 8.10
CA PHE A 159 -14.33 5.53 6.97
C PHE A 159 -14.92 4.20 7.40
N TYR A 160 -15.41 3.42 6.45
CA TYR A 160 -15.88 2.05 6.67
C TYR A 160 -15.23 1.11 5.65
N THR A 161 -14.15 0.44 6.07
CA THR A 161 -13.33 -0.45 5.23
C THR A 161 -12.79 0.24 3.96
N PRO A 162 -11.91 1.27 4.10
CA PRO A 162 -11.24 1.88 2.95
C PRO A 162 -10.30 0.87 2.29
N SER A 163 -10.56 0.51 1.04
CA SER A 163 -9.99 -0.68 0.40
C SER A 163 -8.97 -0.41 -0.71
N ALA A 164 -9.13 0.67 -1.47
CA ALA A 164 -8.17 1.06 -2.49
C ALA A 164 -7.97 2.57 -2.46
N LEU A 165 -6.76 2.99 -2.83
CA LEU A 165 -6.35 4.38 -2.93
C LEU A 165 -5.84 4.65 -4.34
N CYS A 166 -6.11 5.84 -4.85
CA CYS A 166 -5.58 6.30 -6.13
C CYS A 166 -5.27 7.79 -6.04
N MET A 167 -4.05 8.18 -6.44
CA MET A 167 -3.71 9.59 -6.60
C MET A 167 -4.35 10.16 -7.86
N ALA A 168 -4.84 11.39 -7.76
CA ALA A 168 -5.25 12.17 -8.90
C ALA A 168 -4.04 12.49 -9.80
N LYS A 169 -4.22 12.37 -11.12
CA LYS A 169 -3.18 12.66 -12.13
C LYS A 169 -3.26 14.08 -12.70
N ASP A 170 -4.12 14.92 -12.12
CA ASP A 170 -4.34 16.32 -12.51
C ASP A 170 -3.42 17.31 -11.78
N GLY A 171 -2.45 16.81 -10.99
CA GLY A 171 -1.50 17.62 -10.23
C GLY A 171 -2.02 18.13 -8.89
N THR A 172 -3.23 17.73 -8.46
CA THR A 172 -3.90 18.32 -7.29
C THR A 172 -3.69 17.59 -5.96
N ASN A 173 -2.68 16.71 -5.83
CA ASN A 173 -2.38 15.88 -4.65
C ASN A 173 -3.60 15.18 -3.99
N ASN A 174 -4.70 15.06 -4.72
CA ASN A 174 -5.94 14.49 -4.22
C ASN A 174 -5.84 12.97 -4.21
N ILE A 175 -6.36 12.34 -3.15
CA ILE A 175 -6.45 10.90 -3.00
C ILE A 175 -7.91 10.49 -3.13
N TYR A 176 -8.21 9.59 -4.06
CA TYR A 176 -9.50 8.91 -4.15
C TYR A 176 -9.46 7.61 -3.36
N ILE A 177 -10.47 7.40 -2.53
CA ILE A 177 -10.59 6.30 -1.58
C ILE A 177 -11.85 5.51 -1.95
N SER A 178 -11.71 4.22 -2.29
CA SER A 178 -12.87 3.33 -2.40
C SER A 178 -13.18 2.71 -1.04
N GLU A 179 -14.44 2.78 -0.62
CA GLU A 179 -14.89 2.19 0.64
C GLU A 179 -15.78 0.98 0.37
N PHE A 180 -15.24 -0.21 0.64
CA PHE A 180 -15.95 -1.46 0.35
C PHE A 180 -17.26 -1.58 1.15
N GLY A 181 -17.25 -1.22 2.44
CA GLY A 181 -18.46 -1.38 3.27
C GLY A 181 -19.39 -0.16 3.29
N ASN A 182 -19.04 0.93 2.60
CA ASN A 182 -19.91 2.11 2.44
C ASN A 182 -20.46 2.26 1.01
N ASN A 183 -20.00 1.46 0.04
CA ASN A 183 -20.33 1.60 -1.39
C ASN A 183 -20.08 3.02 -1.93
N ARG A 184 -19.05 3.72 -1.41
CA ARG A 184 -18.69 5.09 -1.81
C ARG A 184 -17.28 5.15 -2.37
N ILE A 185 -17.07 6.13 -3.25
CA ILE A 185 -15.76 6.66 -3.58
C ILE A 185 -15.69 8.05 -2.97
N ARG A 186 -14.68 8.29 -2.13
CA ARG A 186 -14.47 9.57 -1.45
C ARG A 186 -13.17 10.21 -1.92
N LYS A 187 -13.10 11.52 -1.79
CA LYS A 187 -11.93 12.32 -2.14
C LYS A 187 -11.37 12.95 -0.88
N LEU A 188 -10.10 12.70 -0.60
CA LEU A 188 -9.31 13.43 0.38
C LEU A 188 -8.48 14.47 -0.38
N SER A 189 -8.67 15.74 -0.04
CA SER A 189 -7.84 16.83 -0.56
C SER A 189 -6.84 17.23 0.51
N TYR A 190 -5.57 17.36 0.14
CA TYR A 190 -4.50 17.77 1.02
C TYR A 190 -3.72 18.89 0.33
N GLU A 191 -3.50 19.99 1.05
CA GLU A 191 -2.73 21.16 0.57
C GLU A 191 -1.22 20.94 0.70
#